data_AF-A0A9Q0YWM3-F1
#
_entry.id   AF-A0A9Q0YWM3-F1
#
_cell.length_a   1.000
_cell.length_b   1.000
_cell.length_c   1.000
_cell.angle_alpha   90.00
_cell.angle_beta   90.00
_cell.angle_gamma   90.00
#
_symmetry.space_group_name_H-M   'P 1'
#
loop_
_entity.id
_entity.type
_entity.pdbx_description
1 polymer ?
#
loop_
_entity_poly.entity_id
_entity_poly.type
_entity_poly.pdbx_seq_one_letter_code
_entity_poly.pdbx_strand_id
1 'polypeptide(L)'
;MDDTVLLIQNMICWVGYEGKDVVFENLRQLCVHRVANETGRSWLWWDYVTDFHIRCSMKNKRYSKECAEDVLKTLDLPVEKIEKCMGDPLADVENEVLKTEQELQVGRGSRGDVTILPTMVINNVQYRGKLERAAVLRALCSGFKETTDPPVCLSSELETNQCLERNGGCWQDKQSNTTACKDTFRGRVCQCPVVNGVQYSGDGYMDCKPIGPGRCAVDNGGCWSETKHGSSFSACSGSHLTGCQCPQGFQGDGHQCEDIDECKARTACQCDGCACKNNWGGYECKCKGNRIYIKEQDACIERNGSRFGWFLTLVILAVVTGSGIAGYIFYKYRLRSYMDSEIMSIICVRLSETRTKASSPAKNDSIIPCLYTTERGPVLELHTI
;
A
#
# COMPACT_ATOMS: atom_id res chain seq x y z
N MET A 1 12.24 21.15 9.69
CA MET A 1 13.69 20.93 9.92
C MET A 1 14.37 22.13 9.32
N ASP A 2 14.49 23.19 10.11
CA ASP A 2 15.12 24.45 9.71
C ASP A 2 16.63 24.36 9.95
N ASP A 3 17.29 23.41 9.28
CA ASP A 3 18.74 23.26 9.37
C ASP A 3 19.39 24.15 8.30
N THR A 4 19.69 25.38 8.70
CA THR A 4 20.41 26.36 7.88
C THR A 4 21.86 25.90 7.72
N VAL A 5 22.15 25.21 6.61
CA VAL A 5 23.54 24.92 6.20
C VAL A 5 24.09 26.18 5.55
N LEU A 6 24.87 26.93 6.34
CA LEU A 6 25.40 28.22 5.95
C LEU A 6 26.74 28.03 5.21
N LEU A 7 26.67 27.86 3.89
CA LEU A 7 27.85 27.77 3.03
C LEU A 7 28.29 29.17 2.59
N ILE A 8 29.13 29.83 3.39
CA ILE A 8 29.83 31.03 2.90
C ILE A 8 30.97 30.57 2.01
N GLN A 9 30.87 30.95 0.73
CA GLN A 9 31.82 30.59 -0.30
C GLN A 9 33.19 31.24 -0.02
N ASN A 10 34.26 30.45 -0.12
CA ASN A 10 35.63 30.92 0.06
C ASN A 10 35.92 32.12 -0.86
N MET A 11 36.38 33.21 -0.25
CA MET A 11 36.82 34.43 -0.93
C MET A 11 38.16 34.16 -1.64
N ILE A 12 38.10 33.58 -2.84
CA ILE A 12 39.26 33.47 -3.73
C ILE A 12 39.21 34.68 -4.67
N CYS A 13 40.09 35.66 -4.45
CA CYS A 13 40.21 36.82 -5.34
C CYS A 13 40.76 36.36 -6.70
N TRP A 14 39.92 36.34 -7.73
CA TRP A 14 40.33 36.10 -9.11
C TRP A 14 40.67 37.42 -9.80
N VAL A 15 41.70 37.41 -10.65
CA VAL A 15 42.15 38.59 -11.39
C VAL A 15 41.01 39.11 -12.28
N GLY A 16 40.57 40.35 -12.02
CA GLY A 16 39.52 41.03 -12.80
C GLY A 16 38.16 41.19 -12.10
N TYR A 17 38.04 40.77 -10.84
CA TYR A 17 36.84 40.94 -10.02
C TYR A 17 37.15 41.66 -8.71
N GLU A 18 36.23 42.51 -8.25
CA GLU A 18 36.35 43.24 -7.00
C GLU A 18 35.71 42.46 -5.85
N GLY A 19 36.18 42.69 -4.61
CA GLY A 19 35.57 42.09 -3.43
C GLY A 19 34.08 42.41 -3.27
N LYS A 20 33.64 43.58 -3.75
CA LYS A 20 32.23 43.99 -3.74
C LYS A 20 31.35 43.07 -4.58
N ASP A 21 31.87 42.50 -5.68
CA ASP A 21 31.10 41.62 -6.56
C ASP A 21 30.72 40.34 -5.83
N VAL A 22 31.64 39.82 -5.02
CA VAL A 22 31.42 38.64 -4.15
C VAL A 22 30.38 38.96 -3.07
N VAL A 23 30.46 40.14 -2.46
CA VAL A 23 29.47 40.58 -1.45
C VAL A 23 28.08 40.73 -2.07
N PHE A 24 27.98 41.27 -3.29
CA PHE A 24 26.70 41.42 -3.99
C PHE A 24 26.06 40.08 -4.32
N GLU A 25 26.85 39.09 -4.75
CA GLU A 25 26.33 37.74 -5.00
C GLU A 25 25.96 37.02 -3.70
N ASN A 26 26.74 37.16 -2.63
CA ASN A 26 26.37 36.61 -1.32
C ASN A 26 25.04 37.19 -0.82
N LEU A 27 24.85 38.51 -0.93
CA LEU A 27 23.59 39.18 -0.61
C LEU A 27 22.44 38.65 -1.48
N ARG A 28 22.68 38.44 -2.78
CA ARG A 28 21.70 37.87 -3.70
C ARG A 28 21.29 36.46 -3.28
N GLN A 29 22.25 35.59 -2.97
CA GLN A 29 21.97 34.22 -2.50
C GLN A 29 21.14 34.20 -1.22
N LEU A 30 21.45 35.08 -0.26
CA LEU A 30 20.66 35.22 0.98
C LEU A 30 19.23 35.67 0.68
N CYS A 31 19.04 36.61 -0.24
CA CYS A 31 17.72 37.07 -0.65
C CYS A 31 16.94 36.03 -1.46
N VAL A 32 17.60 35.28 -2.34
CA VAL A 32 17.00 34.13 -3.03
C VAL A 32 16.50 33.12 -2.00
N HIS A 33 17.29 32.78 -0.98
CA HIS A 33 16.86 31.88 0.07
C HIS A 33 15.63 32.40 0.83
N ARG A 34 15.65 33.67 1.27
CA ARG A 34 14.52 34.29 1.99
C ARG A 34 13.23 34.27 1.16
N VAL A 35 13.30 34.74 -0.09
CA VAL A 35 12.14 34.81 -0.99
C VAL A 35 11.64 33.41 -1.35
N ALA A 36 12.54 32.46 -1.64
CA ALA A 36 12.17 31.08 -1.91
C ALA A 36 11.47 30.43 -0.71
N ASN A 37 11.99 30.66 0.50
CA ASN A 37 11.41 30.15 1.75
C ASN A 37 10.02 30.73 2.03
N GLU A 38 9.82 32.04 1.82
CA GLU A 38 8.49 32.68 1.95
C GLU A 38 7.44 32.06 1.01
N THR A 39 7.86 31.55 -0.16
CA THR A 39 6.97 30.87 -1.10
C THR A 39 6.82 29.36 -0.84
N GLY A 40 7.43 28.84 0.24
CA GLY A 40 7.45 27.40 0.55
C GLY A 40 8.31 26.56 -0.39
N ARG A 41 9.17 27.19 -1.20
CA ARG A 41 10.01 26.56 -2.23
C ARG A 41 11.50 26.70 -1.92
N SER A 42 11.92 26.49 -0.67
CA SER A 42 13.30 26.70 -0.20
C SER A 42 14.36 25.90 -0.98
N TRP A 43 14.00 24.77 -1.59
CA TRP A 43 14.93 23.98 -2.42
C TRP A 43 15.42 24.73 -3.66
N LEU A 44 14.67 25.71 -4.18
CA LEU A 44 15.07 26.51 -5.33
C LEU A 44 16.35 27.32 -5.08
N TRP A 45 16.68 27.57 -3.81
CA TRP A 45 17.97 28.16 -3.46
C TRP A 45 19.14 27.24 -3.84
N TRP A 46 19.03 25.93 -3.60
CA TRP A 46 20.05 24.96 -3.99
C TRP A 46 20.22 24.90 -5.51
N ASP A 47 19.11 24.96 -6.24
CA ASP A 47 19.11 25.02 -7.71
C ASP A 47 19.82 26.30 -8.19
N TYR A 48 19.49 27.45 -7.59
CA TYR A 48 20.12 28.73 -7.93
C TYR A 48 21.64 28.71 -7.69
N VAL A 49 22.08 28.30 -6.49
CA VAL A 49 23.53 28.27 -6.16
C VAL A 49 24.28 27.33 -7.09
N THR A 50 23.69 26.16 -7.39
CA THR A 50 24.27 25.17 -8.30
C THR A 50 24.38 25.72 -9.72
N ASP A 51 23.27 26.22 -10.27
CA ASP A 51 23.24 26.75 -11.64
C ASP A 51 24.11 28.00 -11.78
N PHE A 52 24.13 28.89 -10.79
CA PHE A 52 24.99 30.06 -10.78
C PHE A 52 26.48 29.65 -10.76
N HIS A 53 26.87 28.69 -9.91
CA HIS A 53 28.25 28.22 -9.86
C HIS A 53 28.72 27.61 -11.19
N ILE A 54 27.82 26.88 -11.87
CA ILE A 54 28.10 26.25 -13.17
C ILE A 54 28.13 27.28 -14.31
N ARG A 55 27.14 28.18 -14.36
CA ARG A 55 26.91 29.09 -15.51
C ARG A 55 27.66 30.42 -15.39
N CYS A 56 27.80 30.96 -14.19
CA CYS A 56 28.34 32.29 -13.90
C CYS A 56 29.76 32.24 -13.30
N SER A 57 30.61 31.39 -13.88
CA SER A 57 31.97 31.20 -13.39
C SER A 57 32.86 32.44 -13.58
N MET A 58 33.61 32.81 -12.53
CA MET A 58 34.69 33.82 -12.61
C MET A 58 35.74 33.45 -13.67
N LYS A 59 36.02 32.16 -13.87
CA LYS A 59 37.00 31.70 -14.90
C LYS A 59 36.59 32.11 -16.31
N ASN A 60 35.29 32.13 -16.57
CA ASN A 60 34.72 32.47 -17.88
C ASN A 60 34.35 33.94 -18.00
N LYS A 61 34.76 34.77 -17.02
CA LYS A 61 34.40 36.19 -16.91
C LYS A 61 32.87 36.44 -16.91
N ARG A 62 32.09 35.50 -16.35
CA ARG A 62 30.62 35.55 -16.32
C ARG A 62 30.03 35.78 -14.93
N TYR A 63 30.86 36.16 -13.96
CA TYR A 63 30.41 36.49 -12.61
C TYR A 63 29.84 37.92 -12.60
N SER A 64 28.60 38.09 -13.04
CA SER A 64 27.96 39.41 -13.19
C SER A 64 26.49 39.38 -12.77
N LYS A 65 25.90 40.57 -12.58
CA LYS A 65 24.47 40.73 -12.24
C LYS A 65 23.57 40.11 -13.32
N GLU A 66 23.91 40.31 -14.59
CA GLU A 66 23.13 39.83 -15.73
C GLU A 66 23.08 38.31 -15.76
N CYS A 67 24.22 37.65 -15.52
CA CYS A 67 24.27 36.19 -15.46
C CYS A 67 23.42 35.65 -14.30
N ALA A 68 23.48 36.30 -13.13
CA ALA A 68 22.66 35.92 -11.99
C ALA A 68 21.16 36.02 -12.31
N GLU A 69 20.72 37.12 -12.93
CA GLU A 69 19.33 37.31 -13.34
C GLU A 69 18.85 36.29 -14.36
N ASP A 70 19.71 35.89 -15.31
CA ASP A 70 19.37 34.85 -16.28
C ASP A 70 19.13 33.49 -15.60
N VAL A 71 19.90 33.18 -14.56
CA VAL A 71 19.67 31.99 -13.71
C VAL A 71 18.33 32.12 -12.97
N LEU A 72 18.07 33.28 -12.34
CA LEU A 72 16.79 33.53 -11.66
C LEU A 72 15.59 33.35 -12.57
N LYS A 73 15.64 33.90 -13.80
CA LYS A 73 14.59 33.77 -14.81
C LYS A 73 14.42 32.32 -15.25
N THR A 74 15.50 31.58 -15.42
CA THR A 74 15.46 30.16 -15.79
C THR A 74 14.76 29.31 -14.73
N LEU A 75 14.92 29.66 -13.44
CA LEU A 75 14.31 28.96 -12.31
C LEU A 75 12.93 29.51 -11.91
N ASP A 76 12.36 30.43 -12.71
CA ASP A 76 11.07 31.08 -12.42
C ASP A 76 11.03 31.76 -11.04
N LEU A 77 12.17 32.33 -10.61
CA LEU A 77 12.29 33.07 -9.36
C LEU A 77 11.88 34.55 -9.58
N PRO A 78 11.11 35.16 -8.67
CA PRO A 78 10.63 36.53 -8.83
C PRO A 78 11.76 37.54 -8.62
N VAL A 79 12.42 37.92 -9.71
CA VAL A 79 13.58 38.83 -9.73
C VAL A 79 13.30 40.12 -8.96
N GLU A 80 12.13 40.73 -9.16
CA GLU A 80 11.71 41.98 -8.51
C GLU A 80 11.67 41.86 -6.99
N LYS A 81 11.19 40.74 -6.44
CA LYS A 81 11.16 40.50 -5.00
C LYS A 81 12.57 40.31 -4.43
N ILE A 82 13.44 39.66 -5.19
CA ILE A 82 14.84 39.44 -4.80
C ILE A 82 15.60 40.76 -4.81
N GLU A 83 15.46 41.58 -5.85
CA GLU A 83 16.05 42.92 -5.90
C GLU A 83 15.54 43.81 -4.77
N LYS A 84 14.24 43.77 -4.49
CA LYS A 84 13.65 44.47 -3.34
C LYS A 84 14.25 44.02 -2.01
N CYS A 85 14.53 42.73 -1.84
CA CYS A 85 15.20 42.20 -0.65
C CYS A 85 16.66 42.68 -0.57
N MET A 86 17.38 42.72 -1.70
CA MET A 86 18.76 43.17 -1.73
C MET A 86 18.88 44.66 -1.38
N GLY A 87 17.90 45.47 -1.80
CA GLY A 87 17.94 46.92 -1.64
C GLY A 87 18.98 47.55 -2.56
N ASP A 88 19.51 48.72 -2.17
CA ASP A 88 20.65 49.34 -2.83
C ASP A 88 21.95 48.86 -2.18
N PRO A 89 22.73 47.99 -2.82
CA PRO A 89 23.96 47.46 -2.25
C PRO A 89 25.13 48.46 -2.30
N LEU A 90 24.96 49.63 -2.94
CA LEU A 90 25.94 50.71 -2.99
C LEU A 90 25.67 51.81 -1.97
N ALA A 91 24.53 51.76 -1.27
CA ALA A 91 24.19 52.74 -0.26
C ALA A 91 25.11 52.61 0.97
N ASP A 92 25.54 53.74 1.53
CA ASP A 92 26.36 53.81 2.75
C ASP A 92 25.47 53.68 4.01
N VAL A 93 24.74 52.57 4.09
CA VAL A 93 23.85 52.22 5.20
C VAL A 93 23.98 50.74 5.52
N GLU A 94 23.68 50.35 6.77
CA GLU A 94 23.66 48.93 7.14
C GLU A 94 22.58 48.17 6.35
N ASN A 95 22.97 47.06 5.73
CA ASN A 95 22.04 46.15 5.09
C ASN A 95 21.55 45.10 6.11
N GLU A 96 20.25 45.11 6.41
CA GLU A 96 19.64 44.20 7.39
C GLU A 96 19.87 42.72 7.09
N VAL A 97 19.96 42.32 5.81
CA VAL A 97 20.22 40.93 5.41
C VAL A 97 21.62 40.50 5.83
N LEU A 98 22.62 41.31 5.50
CA LEU A 98 24.02 41.05 5.84
C LEU A 98 24.28 41.17 7.35
N LYS A 99 23.62 42.11 8.02
CA LYS A 99 23.70 42.26 9.48
C LYS A 99 23.18 41.02 10.21
N THR A 100 22.01 40.53 9.80
CA THR A 100 21.45 39.27 10.34
C THR A 100 22.43 38.12 10.16
N GLU A 101 23.05 38.03 8.99
CA GLU A 101 24.02 36.98 8.66
C GLU A 101 25.26 37.06 9.56
N GLN A 102 25.79 38.26 9.79
CA GLN A 102 26.91 38.48 10.69
C GLN A 102 26.56 38.10 12.14
N GLU A 103 25.37 38.44 12.62
CA GLU A 103 24.89 38.03 13.95
C GLU A 103 24.72 36.51 14.08
N LEU A 104 24.35 35.82 13.00
CA LEU A 104 24.25 34.36 12.96
C LEU A 104 25.61 33.66 12.98
N GLN A 105 26.70 34.34 12.63
CA GLN A 105 28.06 33.81 12.73
C GLN A 105 28.63 33.93 14.16
N VAL A 106 28.13 34.89 14.94
CA VAL A 106 28.45 35.00 16.37
C VAL A 106 27.89 33.79 17.11
N GLY A 107 28.74 33.10 17.85
CA GLY A 107 28.43 31.88 18.57
C GLY A 107 27.39 32.12 19.66
N ARG A 108 26.39 31.23 19.73
CA ARG A 108 25.43 31.19 20.84
C ARG A 108 25.59 29.88 21.60
N GLY A 109 25.76 29.96 22.92
CA GLY A 109 25.88 28.79 23.80
C GLY A 109 27.04 27.87 23.45
N SER A 110 26.77 26.57 23.30
CA SER A 110 27.78 25.52 23.06
C SER A 110 28.31 25.44 21.62
N ARG A 111 27.73 26.19 20.66
CA ARG A 111 28.16 26.17 19.25
C ARG A 111 29.55 26.80 19.08
N GLY A 112 29.84 27.87 19.83
CA GLY A 112 31.00 28.73 19.58
C GLY A 112 30.86 29.58 18.31
N ASP A 113 31.77 30.54 18.15
CA ASP A 113 31.83 31.46 17.02
C ASP A 113 32.27 30.76 15.73
N VAL A 114 31.76 31.21 14.58
CA VAL A 114 32.25 30.78 13.27
C VAL A 114 33.52 31.58 12.94
N THR A 115 34.68 30.95 13.14
CA THR A 115 35.99 31.60 12.94
C THR A 115 36.70 31.19 11.66
N ILE A 116 36.28 30.07 11.05
CA ILE A 116 36.91 29.50 9.86
C ILE A 116 35.81 29.17 8.85
N LEU A 117 36.02 29.47 7.58
CA LEU A 117 35.11 29.10 6.51
C LEU A 117 35.75 28.09 5.55
N PRO A 118 34.96 27.17 4.97
CA PRO A 118 33.56 26.89 5.28
C PRO A 118 33.40 26.18 6.64
N THR A 119 32.39 26.57 7.42
CA THR A 119 31.98 25.86 8.65
C THR A 119 30.65 25.16 8.40
N MET A 120 30.55 23.89 8.77
CA MET A 120 29.29 23.15 8.78
C MET A 120 28.77 23.05 10.21
N VAL A 121 27.46 23.27 10.37
CA VAL A 121 26.75 23.11 11.64
C VAL A 121 25.67 22.06 11.46
N ILE A 122 25.62 21.08 12.36
CA ILE A 122 24.62 20.00 12.38
C ILE A 122 23.97 20.03 13.77
N ASN A 123 22.64 20.15 13.84
CA ASN A 123 21.90 20.22 15.11
C ASN A 123 22.48 21.25 16.11
N ASN A 124 22.79 22.46 15.62
CA ASN A 124 23.41 23.55 16.40
C ASN A 124 24.82 23.26 16.97
N VAL A 125 25.51 22.24 16.46
CA VAL A 125 26.89 21.91 16.83
C VAL A 125 27.80 22.04 15.61
N GLN A 126 28.95 22.70 15.78
CA GLN A 126 29.94 22.81 14.70
C GLN A 126 30.57 21.44 14.40
N TYR A 127 30.52 21.03 13.14
CA TYR A 127 31.18 19.83 12.65
C TYR A 127 32.66 20.10 12.39
N ARG A 128 33.52 19.30 13.03
CA ARG A 128 34.99 19.43 12.96
C ARG A 128 35.68 18.39 12.08
N GLY A 129 34.91 17.54 11.41
CA GLY A 129 35.47 16.51 10.53
C GLY A 129 35.79 17.04 9.14
N LYS A 130 36.25 16.14 8.26
CA LYS A 130 36.48 16.48 6.85
C LYS A 130 35.16 16.80 6.15
N LEU A 131 35.18 17.80 5.28
CA LEU A 131 34.05 18.18 4.42
C LEU A 131 33.96 17.32 3.14
N GLU A 132 34.38 16.05 3.23
CA GLU A 132 34.20 15.06 2.17
C GLU A 132 32.74 14.54 2.21
N ARG A 133 32.14 14.28 1.03
CA ARG A 133 30.73 13.86 0.89
C ARG A 133 30.36 12.73 1.85
N ALA A 134 31.14 11.65 1.89
CA ALA A 134 30.85 10.50 2.75
C ALA A 134 30.95 10.84 4.25
N ALA A 135 31.93 11.65 4.65
CA ALA A 135 32.12 12.03 6.05
C ALA A 135 30.97 12.91 6.56
N VAL A 136 30.55 13.88 5.74
CA VAL A 136 29.40 14.75 6.02
C VAL A 136 28.11 13.94 6.10
N LEU A 137 27.86 13.05 5.13
CA LEU A 137 26.67 12.20 5.13
C LEU A 137 26.65 11.26 6.34
N ARG A 138 27.78 10.67 6.75
CA ARG A 138 27.86 9.88 7.99
C ARG A 138 27.50 10.72 9.22
N ALA A 139 27.98 11.96 9.31
CA ALA A 139 27.64 12.85 10.42
C ALA A 139 26.14 13.18 10.44
N LEU A 140 25.53 13.45 9.29
CA LEU A 140 24.08 13.69 9.19
C LEU A 140 23.27 12.44 9.54
N CYS A 141 23.62 11.28 8.98
CA CYS A 141 22.95 10.01 9.27
C CYS A 141 23.04 9.62 10.76
N SER A 142 24.13 9.98 11.44
CA SER A 142 24.25 9.78 12.89
C SER A 142 23.24 10.58 13.72
N GLY A 143 22.65 11.64 13.15
CA GLY A 143 21.64 12.46 13.82
C GLY A 143 20.24 11.83 13.86
N PHE A 144 19.97 10.81 13.04
CA PHE A 144 18.67 10.14 13.03
C PHE A 144 18.54 9.15 14.19
N LYS A 145 17.29 8.96 14.66
CA LYS A 145 16.98 7.86 15.58
C LYS A 145 17.11 6.55 14.81
N GLU A 146 17.53 5.49 15.51
CA GLU A 146 17.60 4.15 14.91
C GLU A 146 16.28 3.79 14.22
N THR A 147 16.36 3.18 13.04
CA THR A 147 15.23 2.77 12.18
C THR A 147 14.42 3.91 11.54
N THR A 148 14.78 5.17 11.81
CA THR A 148 14.18 6.36 11.15
C THR A 148 15.11 7.00 10.13
N ASP A 149 16.27 6.39 9.91
CA ASP A 149 17.26 6.85 8.95
C ASP A 149 16.76 6.69 7.50
N PRO A 150 16.99 7.69 6.64
CA PRO A 150 16.58 7.63 5.24
C PRO A 150 17.43 6.60 4.47
N PRO A 151 16.90 6.02 3.36
CA PRO A 151 17.58 4.95 2.62
C PRO A 151 19.00 5.28 2.15
N VAL A 152 19.30 6.56 1.93
CA VAL A 152 20.65 7.02 1.56
C VAL A 152 21.69 6.65 2.63
N CYS A 153 21.31 6.59 3.90
CA CYS A 153 22.17 6.22 5.02
C CYS A 153 22.58 4.75 5.01
N LEU A 154 21.84 3.89 4.31
CA LEU A 154 22.09 2.45 4.15
C LEU A 154 22.90 2.13 2.88
N SER A 155 23.49 3.15 2.25
CA SER A 155 24.35 2.95 1.10
C SER A 155 25.71 2.37 1.53
N SER A 156 26.29 1.53 0.67
CA SER A 156 27.58 0.85 0.93
C SER A 156 28.78 1.80 1.11
N GLU A 157 28.66 3.06 0.71
CA GLU A 157 29.68 4.09 0.98
C GLU A 157 29.65 4.55 2.44
N LEU A 158 28.51 4.45 3.11
CA LEU A 158 28.30 5.00 4.46
C LEU A 158 28.37 3.93 5.55
N GLU A 159 27.86 2.73 5.27
CA GLU A 159 27.62 1.66 6.25
C GLU A 159 27.88 0.27 5.62
N THR A 160 28.15 -0.75 6.45
CA THR A 160 28.35 -2.14 6.01
C THR A 160 27.15 -3.01 6.39
N ASN A 161 26.34 -3.39 5.40
CA ASN A 161 25.13 -4.16 5.65
C ASN A 161 25.39 -5.49 6.39
N GLN A 162 25.05 -5.53 7.68
CA GLN A 162 25.34 -6.70 8.52
C GLN A 162 24.35 -7.83 8.32
N CYS A 163 23.21 -7.58 7.69
CA CYS A 163 22.25 -8.63 7.35
C CYS A 163 22.75 -9.55 6.23
N LEU A 164 23.75 -9.14 5.44
CA LEU A 164 24.35 -10.01 4.42
C LEU A 164 25.20 -11.14 5.01
N GLU A 165 25.78 -10.93 6.19
CA GLU A 165 26.62 -11.93 6.85
C GLU A 165 25.84 -12.69 7.92
N ARG A 166 25.58 -13.98 7.68
CA ARG A 166 24.82 -14.86 8.59
C ARG A 166 23.45 -14.30 9.02
N ASN A 167 22.84 -13.41 8.23
CA ASN A 167 21.59 -12.69 8.52
C ASN A 167 21.71 -11.64 9.66
N GLY A 168 22.94 -11.20 9.98
CA GLY A 168 23.26 -10.79 11.35
C GLY A 168 22.91 -11.94 12.32
N GLY A 169 23.16 -11.95 13.61
CA GLY A 169 22.53 -12.98 14.47
C GLY A 169 20.98 -12.93 14.59
N CYS A 170 20.19 -12.55 13.56
CA CYS A 170 18.73 -12.46 13.61
C CYS A 170 18.03 -13.73 13.11
N TRP A 171 16.78 -13.88 13.56
CA TRP A 171 15.90 -14.95 13.14
C TRP A 171 15.64 -14.89 11.63
N GLN A 172 15.64 -16.06 11.01
CA GLN A 172 15.31 -16.24 9.60
C GLN A 172 14.52 -17.53 9.42
N ASP A 173 13.38 -17.43 8.76
CA ASP A 173 12.69 -18.59 8.21
C ASP A 173 13.21 -18.86 6.80
N LYS A 174 13.89 -20.00 6.65
CA LYS A 174 14.45 -20.45 5.36
C LYS A 174 13.39 -20.94 4.38
N GLN A 175 12.21 -21.34 4.85
CA GLN A 175 11.14 -21.84 3.96
C GLN A 175 10.44 -20.70 3.24
N SER A 176 10.10 -19.63 3.98
CA SER A 176 9.46 -18.44 3.42
C SER A 176 10.44 -17.33 2.98
N ASN A 177 11.75 -17.54 3.16
CA ASN A 177 12.80 -16.53 2.97
C ASN A 177 12.52 -15.22 3.73
N THR A 178 11.92 -15.34 4.91
CA THR A 178 11.53 -14.22 5.76
C THR A 178 12.60 -14.00 6.82
N THR A 179 13.00 -12.75 7.04
CA THR A 179 14.05 -12.40 8.02
C THR A 179 13.59 -11.31 8.96
N ALA A 180 14.04 -11.39 10.21
CA ALA A 180 13.90 -10.32 11.19
C ALA A 180 15.05 -9.29 11.11
N CYS A 181 16.08 -9.52 10.30
CA CYS A 181 17.20 -8.58 10.20
C CYS A 181 16.81 -7.33 9.43
N LYS A 182 16.93 -6.18 10.09
CA LYS A 182 16.85 -4.87 9.47
C LYS A 182 18.16 -4.14 9.68
N ASP A 183 18.76 -3.75 8.56
CA ASP A 183 19.96 -2.96 8.53
C ASP A 183 19.66 -1.50 8.92
N THR A 184 20.59 -0.83 9.57
CA THR A 184 20.47 0.55 10.08
C THR A 184 21.80 1.27 9.93
N PHE A 185 21.80 2.60 9.89
CA PHE A 185 23.06 3.35 9.86
C PHE A 185 24.06 3.01 11.00
N ARG A 186 23.54 2.59 12.18
CA ARG A 186 24.36 2.28 13.37
C ARG A 186 24.71 0.80 13.50
N GLY A 187 24.34 -0.02 12.53
CA GLY A 187 24.49 -1.47 12.56
C GLY A 187 23.21 -2.17 12.13
N ARG A 188 22.72 -3.13 12.91
CA ARG A 188 21.48 -3.84 12.60
C ARG A 188 20.57 -3.95 13.81
N VAL A 189 19.28 -4.09 13.55
CA VAL A 189 18.28 -4.46 14.55
C VAL A 189 17.57 -5.74 14.11
N CYS A 190 17.27 -6.61 15.08
CA CYS A 190 16.41 -7.76 14.85
C CYS A 190 14.99 -7.40 15.25
N GLN A 191 14.10 -7.32 14.28
CA GLN A 191 12.69 -7.02 14.50
C GLN A 191 11.83 -7.94 13.63
N CYS A 192 10.91 -8.66 14.27
CA CYS A 192 10.01 -9.55 13.54
C CYS A 192 9.25 -8.79 12.43
N PRO A 193 9.22 -9.34 11.21
CA PRO A 193 8.71 -8.62 10.05
C PRO A 193 7.19 -8.70 9.94
N VAL A 194 6.65 -7.95 8.97
CA VAL A 194 5.29 -8.12 8.46
C VAL A 194 5.41 -8.49 6.99
N VAL A 195 5.04 -9.72 6.63
CA VAL A 195 5.18 -10.24 5.26
C VAL A 195 3.83 -10.72 4.76
N ASN A 196 3.43 -10.27 3.57
CA ASN A 196 2.14 -10.63 2.96
C ASN A 196 0.93 -10.37 3.88
N GLY A 197 0.98 -9.31 4.69
CA GLY A 197 -0.06 -8.97 5.66
C GLY A 197 -0.09 -9.85 6.92
N VAL A 198 0.84 -10.80 7.06
CA VAL A 198 1.03 -11.61 8.26
C VAL A 198 2.06 -10.93 9.16
N GLN A 199 1.64 -10.60 10.38
CA GLN A 199 2.51 -9.99 11.38
C GLN A 199 3.23 -11.10 12.15
N TYR A 200 4.51 -10.89 12.45
CA TYR A 200 5.27 -11.80 13.31
C TYR A 200 5.55 -11.14 14.67
N SER A 201 5.64 -11.95 15.71
CA SER A 201 5.96 -11.51 17.07
C SER A 201 6.92 -12.47 17.75
N GLY A 202 7.82 -11.93 18.56
CA GLY A 202 8.89 -12.66 19.23
C GLY A 202 10.06 -11.73 19.58
N ASP A 203 11.23 -12.30 19.84
CA ASP A 203 12.43 -11.55 20.21
C ASP A 203 13.20 -11.02 18.98
N GLY A 204 12.91 -11.52 17.77
CA GLY A 204 13.62 -11.16 16.55
C GLY A 204 14.96 -11.86 16.35
N TYR A 205 15.56 -12.42 17.40
CA TYR A 205 16.87 -13.07 17.36
C TYR A 205 16.74 -14.57 17.11
N MET A 206 15.93 -15.23 17.91
CA MET A 206 15.76 -16.69 17.89
C MET A 206 14.32 -17.09 17.59
N ASP A 207 13.35 -16.22 17.87
CA ASP A 207 11.92 -16.52 17.72
C ASP A 207 11.17 -15.37 17.06
N CYS A 208 10.44 -15.71 15.99
CA CYS A 208 9.38 -14.89 15.41
C CYS A 208 8.27 -15.83 14.95
N LYS A 209 7.11 -15.75 15.61
CA LYS A 209 5.93 -16.56 15.29
C LYS A 209 4.86 -15.70 14.61
N PRO A 210 4.14 -16.23 13.61
CA PRO A 210 3.08 -15.49 12.95
C PRO A 210 1.91 -15.28 13.92
N ILE A 211 1.38 -14.07 13.96
CA ILE A 211 0.27 -13.64 14.81
C ILE A 211 -0.80 -12.92 13.99
N GLY A 212 -1.99 -12.79 14.58
CA GLY A 212 -3.12 -12.11 13.97
C GLY A 212 -3.97 -13.01 13.07
N PRO A 213 -4.97 -12.41 12.37
CA PRO A 213 -5.95 -13.16 11.58
C PRO A 213 -5.33 -13.83 10.34
N GLY A 214 -4.21 -13.29 9.82
CA GLY A 214 -3.49 -13.85 8.68
C GLY A 214 -2.54 -15.00 9.02
N ARG A 215 -2.31 -15.33 10.30
CA ARG A 215 -1.25 -16.29 10.68
C ARG A 215 -1.43 -17.68 10.09
N CYS A 216 -2.68 -18.13 9.89
CA CYS A 216 -2.95 -19.47 9.36
C CYS A 216 -2.56 -19.61 7.88
N ALA A 217 -2.31 -18.51 7.17
CA ALA A 217 -1.84 -18.56 5.78
C ALA A 217 -0.36 -18.99 5.67
N VAL A 218 0.42 -18.88 6.75
CA VAL A 218 1.83 -19.29 6.77
C VAL A 218 1.98 -20.49 7.68
N ASP A 219 2.31 -21.64 7.08
CA ASP A 219 2.53 -22.91 7.79
C ASP A 219 1.42 -23.28 8.80
N ASN A 220 0.15 -22.98 8.46
CA ASN A 220 -1.00 -23.12 9.36
C ASN A 220 -0.78 -22.48 10.75
N GLY A 221 -0.03 -21.38 10.83
CA GLY A 221 0.29 -20.72 12.10
C GLY A 221 1.14 -21.56 13.06
N GLY A 222 1.82 -22.60 12.57
CA GLY A 222 2.53 -23.60 13.37
C GLY A 222 1.60 -24.59 14.10
N CYS A 223 0.31 -24.60 13.76
CA CYS A 223 -0.68 -25.48 14.36
C CYS A 223 -0.82 -26.79 13.57
N TRP A 224 -1.36 -27.81 14.23
CA TRP A 224 -1.68 -29.08 13.60
C TRP A 224 -2.63 -28.87 12.41
N SER A 225 -2.31 -29.50 11.27
CA SER A 225 -3.22 -29.61 10.15
C SER A 225 -3.00 -30.95 9.45
N GLU A 226 -4.08 -31.66 9.16
CA GLU A 226 -4.04 -32.94 8.49
C GLU A 226 -5.18 -33.05 7.48
N THR A 227 -4.93 -33.75 6.38
CA THR A 227 -5.95 -34.06 5.37
C THR A 227 -6.01 -35.57 5.17
N LYS A 228 -7.19 -36.15 5.39
CA LYS A 228 -7.43 -37.59 5.27
C LYS A 228 -8.76 -37.85 4.58
N HIS A 229 -8.75 -38.76 3.60
CA HIS A 229 -9.93 -39.13 2.79
C HIS A 229 -10.73 -37.93 2.21
N GLY A 230 -10.03 -36.86 1.81
CA GLY A 230 -10.64 -35.66 1.22
C GLY A 230 -11.23 -34.66 2.22
N SER A 231 -11.17 -34.94 3.52
CA SER A 231 -11.49 -33.97 4.58
C SER A 231 -10.19 -33.35 5.10
N SER A 232 -10.17 -32.04 5.34
CA SER A 232 -9.02 -31.33 5.91
C SER A 232 -9.43 -30.63 7.19
N PHE A 233 -8.69 -30.86 8.26
CA PHE A 233 -8.89 -30.24 9.55
C PHE A 233 -7.62 -29.49 9.95
N SER A 234 -7.80 -28.37 10.64
CA SER A 234 -6.70 -27.53 11.12
C SER A 234 -7.04 -27.04 12.53
N ALA A 235 -6.03 -27.00 13.37
CA ALA A 235 -6.08 -26.39 14.69
C ALA A 235 -5.79 -24.88 14.65
N CYS A 236 -5.50 -24.32 13.47
CA CYS A 236 -5.39 -22.89 13.28
C CYS A 236 -6.74 -22.28 12.91
N SER A 237 -7.16 -21.28 13.67
CA SER A 237 -8.33 -20.48 13.35
C SER A 237 -7.97 -19.00 13.33
N GLY A 238 -8.46 -18.30 12.30
CA GLY A 238 -8.33 -16.84 12.16
C GLY A 238 -9.14 -16.04 13.19
N SER A 239 -10.06 -16.68 13.92
CA SER A 239 -10.80 -16.05 15.03
C SER A 239 -9.95 -15.87 16.29
N HIS A 240 -9.03 -16.80 16.53
CA HIS A 240 -8.01 -16.63 17.56
C HIS A 240 -6.89 -15.77 16.96
N LEU A 241 -6.18 -14.96 17.74
CA LEU A 241 -5.07 -14.13 17.23
C LEU A 241 -3.68 -14.76 17.47
N THR A 242 -3.60 -15.70 18.41
CA THR A 242 -2.40 -16.45 18.78
C THR A 242 -2.80 -17.87 19.22
N GLY A 243 -1.83 -18.79 19.21
CA GLY A 243 -2.03 -20.17 19.66
C GLY A 243 -2.82 -21.05 18.70
N CYS A 244 -2.97 -22.31 19.12
CA CYS A 244 -3.59 -23.40 18.38
C CYS A 244 -4.68 -24.06 19.23
N GLN A 245 -5.78 -24.45 18.61
CA GLN A 245 -6.88 -25.13 19.28
C GLN A 245 -7.43 -26.22 18.37
N CYS A 246 -7.47 -27.47 18.84
CA CYS A 246 -8.00 -28.56 18.05
C CYS A 246 -9.45 -28.29 17.61
N PRO A 247 -9.79 -28.60 16.34
CA PRO A 247 -11.16 -28.43 15.85
C PRO A 247 -12.10 -29.43 16.54
N GLN A 248 -13.41 -29.19 16.42
CA GLN A 248 -14.42 -30.07 17.01
C GLN A 248 -14.28 -31.51 16.49
N GLY A 249 -14.42 -32.50 17.38
CA GLY A 249 -14.18 -33.92 17.07
C GLY A 249 -12.73 -34.37 17.32
N PHE A 250 -11.84 -33.44 17.67
CA PHE A 250 -10.45 -33.73 18.00
C PHE A 250 -10.08 -33.24 19.40
N GLN A 251 -9.12 -33.92 20.03
CA GLN A 251 -8.56 -33.55 21.33
C GLN A 251 -7.03 -33.47 21.28
N GLY A 252 -6.44 -32.58 22.08
CA GLY A 252 -5.00 -32.40 22.15
C GLY A 252 -4.60 -30.99 22.54
N ASP A 253 -3.33 -30.64 22.30
CA ASP A 253 -2.73 -29.34 22.64
C ASP A 253 -2.79 -28.31 21.49
N GLY A 254 -3.37 -28.69 20.34
CA GLY A 254 -3.44 -27.87 19.13
C GLY A 254 -2.24 -27.99 18.20
N HIS A 255 -1.12 -28.56 18.66
CA HIS A 255 0.03 -28.95 17.83
C HIS A 255 0.00 -30.43 17.45
N GLN A 256 -0.64 -31.24 18.28
CA GLN A 256 -1.03 -32.61 17.99
C GLN A 256 -2.50 -32.77 18.37
N CYS A 257 -3.33 -33.09 17.38
CA CYS A 257 -4.75 -33.34 17.58
C CYS A 257 -5.08 -34.79 17.17
N GLU A 258 -5.74 -35.51 18.06
CA GLU A 258 -6.17 -36.89 17.84
C GLU A 258 -7.69 -36.95 17.74
N ASP A 259 -8.18 -37.80 16.85
CA ASP A 259 -9.60 -38.05 16.64
C ASP A 259 -10.24 -38.61 17.91
N ILE A 260 -11.34 -38.00 18.35
CA ILE A 260 -12.09 -38.49 19.51
C ILE A 260 -13.02 -39.59 19.00
N ASP A 261 -12.85 -40.81 19.48
CA ASP A 261 -13.82 -41.87 19.23
C ASP A 261 -15.04 -41.69 20.13
N GLU A 262 -16.03 -40.91 19.67
CA GLU A 262 -17.22 -40.60 20.47
C GLU A 262 -18.08 -41.85 20.75
N CYS A 263 -17.98 -42.87 19.90
CA CYS A 263 -18.63 -44.16 20.11
C CYS A 263 -18.04 -44.91 21.30
N LYS A 264 -16.71 -44.95 21.40
CA LYS A 264 -15.99 -45.62 22.49
C LYS A 264 -16.05 -44.81 23.79
N ALA A 265 -15.96 -43.50 23.70
CA ALA A 265 -16.14 -42.59 24.83
C ALA A 265 -17.60 -42.57 25.33
N ARG A 266 -18.54 -43.12 24.55
CA ARG A 266 -19.98 -43.10 24.79
C ARG A 266 -20.49 -41.66 25.00
N THR A 267 -19.89 -40.68 24.34
CA THR A 267 -20.33 -39.27 24.42
C THR A 267 -21.42 -38.96 23.38
N ALA A 268 -21.68 -39.88 22.45
CA ALA A 268 -22.69 -39.77 21.40
C ALA A 268 -23.39 -41.10 21.11
N CYS A 269 -24.55 -41.03 20.44
CA CYS A 269 -25.38 -42.17 20.04
C CYS A 269 -25.85 -43.05 21.22
N GLN A 270 -26.25 -42.46 22.35
CA GLN A 270 -26.68 -43.17 23.55
C GLN A 270 -28.14 -43.68 23.50
N CYS A 271 -28.86 -43.46 22.40
CA CYS A 271 -30.24 -43.93 22.22
C CYS A 271 -30.40 -45.46 22.20
N ASP A 272 -31.53 -45.93 22.73
CA ASP A 272 -31.92 -47.34 22.67
C ASP A 272 -32.09 -47.83 21.23
N GLY A 273 -31.25 -48.78 20.84
CA GLY A 273 -31.26 -49.36 19.49
C GLY A 273 -30.49 -48.57 18.43
N CYS A 274 -29.61 -47.64 18.84
CA CYS A 274 -28.69 -46.95 17.95
C CYS A 274 -27.40 -47.75 17.71
N ALA A 275 -26.90 -47.68 16.47
CA ALA A 275 -25.58 -48.15 16.08
C ALA A 275 -24.68 -46.94 15.82
N CYS A 276 -23.57 -46.85 16.54
CA CYS A 276 -22.58 -45.79 16.38
C CYS A 276 -21.45 -46.27 15.48
N LYS A 277 -21.03 -45.43 14.54
CA LYS A 277 -19.83 -45.63 13.73
C LYS A 277 -18.94 -44.40 13.85
N ASN A 278 -17.74 -44.58 14.38
CA ASN A 278 -16.76 -43.50 14.44
C ASN A 278 -16.20 -43.24 13.04
N ASN A 279 -16.09 -41.97 12.67
CA ASN A 279 -15.42 -41.51 11.46
C ASN A 279 -14.34 -40.49 11.86
N TRP A 280 -13.44 -40.16 10.95
CA TRP A 280 -12.39 -39.20 11.25
C TRP A 280 -12.96 -37.77 11.23
N GLY A 281 -12.89 -37.08 12.37
CA GLY A 281 -13.50 -35.78 12.64
C GLY A 281 -14.94 -35.85 13.16
N GLY A 282 -15.43 -37.03 13.56
CA GLY A 282 -16.73 -37.19 14.23
C GLY A 282 -17.44 -38.51 13.92
N TYR A 283 -18.72 -38.63 14.23
CA TYR A 283 -19.42 -39.92 14.23
C TYR A 283 -20.69 -39.96 13.36
N GLU A 284 -21.12 -41.16 13.01
CA GLU A 284 -22.40 -41.45 12.34
C GLU A 284 -23.25 -42.37 13.23
N CYS A 285 -24.43 -41.90 13.67
CA CYS A 285 -25.41 -42.73 14.36
C CYS A 285 -26.47 -43.24 13.38
N LYS A 286 -26.80 -44.53 13.45
CA LYS A 286 -27.91 -45.16 12.72
C LYS A 286 -28.90 -45.78 13.67
N CYS A 287 -30.17 -45.48 13.50
CA CYS A 287 -31.25 -46.16 14.22
C CYS A 287 -31.51 -47.54 13.58
N LYS A 288 -31.85 -48.55 14.41
CA LYS A 288 -32.38 -49.82 13.90
C LYS A 288 -33.75 -49.59 13.21
N GLY A 289 -33.94 -50.23 12.05
CA GLY A 289 -35.17 -50.16 11.26
C GLY A 289 -35.32 -48.87 10.44
N ASN A 290 -36.55 -48.51 10.07
CA ASN A 290 -36.87 -47.31 9.28
C ASN A 290 -37.03 -46.05 10.16
N ARG A 291 -36.13 -45.86 11.13
CA ARG A 291 -36.14 -44.73 12.07
C ARG A 291 -35.09 -43.69 11.67
N ILE A 292 -35.39 -42.41 11.89
CA ILE A 292 -34.49 -41.28 11.62
C ILE A 292 -33.85 -40.87 12.95
N TYR A 293 -32.54 -40.65 12.93
CA TYR A 293 -31.77 -40.17 14.07
C TYR A 293 -31.78 -38.64 14.15
N ILE A 294 -32.01 -38.08 15.34
CA ILE A 294 -31.94 -36.64 15.62
C ILE A 294 -30.80 -36.38 16.60
N LYS A 295 -29.79 -35.62 16.14
CA LYS A 295 -28.55 -35.36 16.88
C LYS A 295 -28.75 -34.53 18.16
N GLU A 296 -29.65 -33.55 18.16
CA GLU A 296 -29.85 -32.65 19.33
C GLU A 296 -30.46 -33.36 20.54
N GLN A 297 -31.37 -34.31 20.31
CA GLN A 297 -32.10 -35.02 21.35
C GLN A 297 -31.58 -36.44 21.56
N ASP A 298 -30.53 -36.82 20.82
CA ASP A 298 -29.95 -38.16 20.74
C ASP A 298 -31.03 -39.26 20.70
N ALA A 299 -31.98 -39.13 19.76
CA ALA A 299 -33.20 -39.94 19.73
C ALA A 299 -33.53 -40.48 18.33
N CYS A 300 -34.26 -41.60 18.30
CA CYS A 300 -34.75 -42.25 17.08
C CYS A 300 -36.26 -42.08 16.93
N ILE A 301 -36.69 -41.44 15.84
CA ILE A 301 -38.11 -41.26 15.52
C ILE A 301 -38.50 -42.15 14.35
N GLU A 302 -39.69 -42.75 14.39
CA GLU A 302 -40.23 -43.50 13.26
C GLU A 302 -40.52 -42.60 12.07
N ARG A 303 -40.11 -43.05 10.89
CA ARG A 303 -40.45 -42.40 9.63
C ARG A 303 -41.90 -42.71 9.28
N ASN A 304 -42.85 -42.08 9.96
CA ASN A 304 -44.25 -42.10 9.57
C ASN A 304 -44.44 -41.24 8.31
N GLY A 305 -43.98 -41.75 7.18
CA GLY A 305 -44.43 -41.31 5.87
C GLY A 305 -45.89 -41.72 5.74
N SER A 306 -46.80 -40.90 6.26
CA SER A 306 -48.22 -41.18 6.16
C SER A 306 -48.56 -41.31 4.69
N ARG A 307 -49.07 -42.48 4.29
CA ARG A 307 -49.64 -42.74 2.96
C ARG A 307 -50.64 -41.62 2.60
N PHE A 308 -51.31 -41.06 3.61
CA PHE A 308 -52.20 -39.92 3.53
C PHE A 308 -51.53 -38.63 3.04
N GLY A 309 -50.29 -38.34 3.44
CA GLY A 309 -49.54 -37.17 2.98
C GLY A 309 -49.20 -37.26 1.50
N TRP A 310 -48.84 -38.46 1.02
CA TRP A 310 -48.62 -38.72 -0.41
C TRP A 310 -49.92 -38.70 -1.23
N PHE A 311 -51.04 -39.14 -0.66
CA PHE A 311 -52.35 -38.99 -1.29
C PHE A 311 -52.76 -37.52 -1.42
N LEU A 312 -52.55 -36.70 -0.38
CA LEU A 312 -52.84 -35.27 -0.43
C LEU A 312 -51.99 -34.55 -1.48
N THR A 313 -50.68 -34.84 -1.57
CA THR A 313 -49.82 -34.23 -2.59
C THR A 313 -50.24 -34.62 -4.01
N LEU A 314 -50.64 -35.88 -4.24
CA LEU A 314 -51.16 -36.34 -5.54
C LEU A 314 -52.50 -35.69 -5.90
N VAL A 315 -53.41 -35.52 -4.93
CA VAL A 315 -54.70 -34.84 -5.16
C VAL A 315 -54.46 -33.36 -5.51
N ILE A 316 -53.56 -32.68 -4.79
CA ILE A 316 -53.22 -31.28 -5.08
C ILE A 316 -52.60 -31.15 -6.48
N LEU A 317 -51.68 -32.05 -6.86
CA LEU A 317 -51.09 -32.08 -8.20
C LEU A 317 -52.12 -32.34 -9.30
N ALA A 318 -53.08 -33.24 -9.07
CA ALA A 318 -54.17 -33.52 -10.01
C ALA A 318 -55.12 -32.31 -10.17
N VAL A 319 -55.42 -31.61 -9.08
CA VAL A 319 -56.23 -30.37 -9.13
C VAL A 319 -55.49 -29.28 -9.88
N VAL A 320 -54.20 -29.05 -9.61
CA VAL A 320 -53.40 -28.01 -10.29
C VAL A 320 -53.26 -28.31 -11.78
N THR A 321 -52.95 -29.56 -12.14
CA THR A 321 -52.85 -29.96 -13.56
C THR A 321 -54.21 -29.90 -14.26
N GLY A 322 -55.29 -30.34 -13.60
CA GLY A 322 -56.65 -30.19 -14.11
C GLY A 322 -57.05 -28.73 -14.32
N SER A 323 -56.70 -27.86 -13.37
CA SER A 323 -56.91 -26.40 -13.47
C SER A 323 -56.15 -25.80 -14.65
N GLY A 324 -54.89 -26.21 -14.84
CA GLY A 324 -54.04 -25.78 -15.95
C GLY A 324 -54.58 -26.22 -17.31
N ILE A 325 -55.04 -27.47 -17.42
CA ILE A 325 -55.63 -28.01 -18.66
C ILE A 325 -56.96 -27.33 -18.98
N ALA A 326 -57.85 -27.16 -17.99
CA ALA A 326 -59.11 -26.45 -18.17
C ALA A 326 -58.88 -24.98 -18.56
N GLY A 327 -57.91 -24.31 -17.92
CA GLY A 327 -57.47 -22.96 -18.27
C GLY A 327 -56.91 -22.87 -19.69
N TYR A 328 -56.10 -23.83 -20.12
CA TYR A 328 -55.56 -23.89 -21.49
C TYR A 328 -56.64 -24.15 -22.54
N ILE A 329 -57.61 -25.03 -22.25
CA ILE A 329 -58.75 -25.27 -23.14
C ILE A 329 -59.64 -24.03 -23.24
N PHE A 330 -59.95 -23.37 -22.11
CA PHE A 330 -60.70 -22.10 -22.11
C PHE A 330 -59.96 -20.99 -22.85
N TYR A 331 -58.65 -20.86 -22.64
CA TYR A 331 -57.79 -19.93 -23.37
C TYR A 331 -57.85 -20.20 -24.89
N LYS A 332 -57.70 -21.46 -25.32
CA LYS A 332 -57.74 -21.85 -26.73
C LYS A 332 -59.13 -21.72 -27.36
N TYR A 333 -60.19 -21.91 -26.58
CA TYR A 333 -61.57 -21.78 -27.06
C TYR A 333 -62.01 -20.31 -27.15
N ARG A 334 -61.63 -19.49 -26.16
CA ARG A 334 -61.96 -18.05 -26.12
C ARG A 334 -61.13 -17.21 -27.09
N LEU A 335 -59.86 -17.55 -27.33
CA LEU A 335 -59.07 -16.90 -28.40
C LEU A 335 -59.60 -17.24 -29.81
N ARG A 336 -60.23 -18.40 -30.00
CA ARG A 336 -60.79 -18.78 -31.31
C ARG A 336 -62.10 -18.05 -31.64
N SER A 337 -62.72 -17.36 -30.68
CA SER A 337 -63.90 -16.51 -30.91
C SER A 337 -63.59 -15.01 -30.95
N TYR A 338 -62.31 -14.60 -30.88
CA TYR A 338 -61.90 -13.19 -30.83
C TYR A 338 -60.91 -12.79 -31.93
N MET A 339 -60.98 -13.44 -33.09
CA MET A 339 -60.16 -13.02 -34.24
C MET A 339 -60.82 -13.22 -35.61
N ASP A 340 -62.12 -12.98 -35.72
CA ASP A 340 -62.81 -12.84 -37.02
C ASP A 340 -63.79 -11.65 -37.11
N SER A 341 -63.57 -10.59 -36.33
CA SER A 341 -64.00 -9.23 -36.71
C SER A 341 -63.24 -8.17 -35.93
N GLU A 342 -62.53 -7.33 -36.69
CA GLU A 342 -61.90 -6.06 -36.32
C GLU A 342 -60.59 -6.11 -35.51
N ILE A 343 -59.45 -6.07 -36.23
CA ILE A 343 -58.72 -4.81 -36.51
C ILE A 343 -57.62 -5.12 -37.54
N MET A 344 -57.95 -4.81 -38.79
CA MET A 344 -56.99 -4.50 -39.85
C MET A 344 -56.61 -3.03 -39.65
N SER A 345 -55.56 -2.75 -38.89
CA SER A 345 -54.80 -1.49 -38.96
C SER A 345 -53.61 -1.58 -38.01
N ILE A 346 -52.44 -1.11 -38.45
CA ILE A 346 -51.14 -1.06 -37.75
C ILE A 346 -50.19 -2.27 -38.01
N ILE A 347 -50.23 -2.87 -39.20
CA ILE A 347 -49.03 -3.46 -39.82
C ILE A 347 -48.93 -2.92 -41.24
N CYS A 348 -48.53 -1.64 -41.34
CA CYS A 348 -48.16 -1.03 -42.61
C CYS A 348 -47.09 0.05 -42.43
N VAL A 349 -46.11 -0.12 -41.52
CA VAL A 349 -44.84 0.65 -41.52
C VAL A 349 -43.73 -0.18 -40.83
N ARG A 350 -43.21 -1.25 -41.46
CA ARG A 350 -41.82 -1.75 -41.22
C ARG A 350 -41.38 -2.85 -42.20
N LEU A 351 -41.78 -2.80 -43.47
CA LEU A 351 -41.26 -3.71 -44.50
C LEU A 351 -40.91 -2.95 -45.79
N SER A 352 -40.06 -1.93 -45.66
CA SER A 352 -39.42 -1.28 -46.80
C SER A 352 -38.06 -0.67 -46.43
N GLU A 353 -37.13 -1.44 -45.86
CA GLU A 353 -35.70 -1.05 -45.91
C GLU A 353 -34.68 -2.18 -45.72
N THR A 354 -35.02 -3.43 -46.03
CA THR A 354 -34.05 -4.55 -45.98
C THR A 354 -34.07 -5.45 -47.22
N ARG A 355 -34.42 -4.91 -48.38
CA ARG A 355 -34.12 -5.54 -49.69
C ARG A 355 -33.70 -4.51 -50.73
N THR A 356 -32.50 -3.97 -50.55
CA THR A 356 -31.68 -3.46 -51.66
C THR A 356 -30.22 -3.62 -51.27
N LYS A 357 -29.66 -4.81 -51.53
CA LYS A 357 -28.25 -5.04 -51.93
C LYS A 357 -28.00 -6.54 -52.14
N ALA A 358 -28.27 -7.00 -53.35
CA ALA A 358 -27.60 -8.16 -53.96
C ALA A 358 -27.73 -8.10 -55.50
N SER A 359 -26.95 -7.23 -56.13
CA SER A 359 -26.41 -7.41 -57.48
C SER A 359 -25.24 -6.44 -57.68
N SER A 360 -24.05 -7.01 -57.85
CA SER A 360 -22.71 -6.44 -58.14
C SER A 360 -22.63 -5.60 -59.43
N PRO A 361 -21.48 -5.01 -59.86
CA PRO A 361 -20.12 -4.95 -59.27
C PRO A 361 -19.46 -3.54 -59.26
N ALA A 362 -18.28 -3.43 -58.62
CA ALA A 362 -17.06 -2.74 -59.08
C ALA A 362 -16.34 -1.81 -58.06
N LYS A 363 -15.01 -2.00 -58.06
CA LYS A 363 -13.90 -1.08 -57.74
C LYS A 363 -13.49 -0.79 -56.28
N ASN A 364 -12.36 -1.43 -55.94
CA ASN A 364 -11.09 -0.90 -55.43
C ASN A 364 -11.00 0.11 -54.27
N ASP A 365 -9.95 -0.17 -53.50
CA ASP A 365 -9.12 0.71 -52.67
C ASP A 365 -9.43 0.83 -51.16
N SER A 366 -8.68 0.03 -50.41
CA SER A 366 -7.58 0.47 -49.53
C SER A 366 -7.87 1.43 -48.34
N ILE A 367 -7.17 1.09 -47.25
CA ILE A 367 -6.62 1.93 -46.16
C ILE A 367 -7.50 2.15 -44.89
N ILE A 368 -6.85 1.80 -43.77
CA ILE A 368 -7.02 2.12 -42.33
C ILE A 368 -6.95 3.68 -42.11
N PRO A 369 -6.92 4.32 -40.91
CA PRO A 369 -7.52 4.12 -39.57
C PRO A 369 -8.25 5.39 -39.01
N CYS A 370 -8.72 5.28 -37.75
CA CYS A 370 -8.63 6.28 -36.66
C CYS A 370 -9.71 7.35 -36.38
N LEU A 371 -9.84 7.59 -35.06
CA LEU A 371 -10.35 8.74 -34.27
C LEU A 371 -11.83 8.71 -33.82
N TYR A 372 -12.15 8.52 -32.52
CA TYR A 372 -12.16 9.48 -31.38
C TYR A 372 -13.25 10.57 -31.55
N THR A 373 -14.14 10.93 -30.62
CA THR A 373 -14.03 11.22 -29.16
C THR A 373 -15.44 11.41 -28.52
N THR A 374 -15.46 11.58 -27.19
CA THR A 374 -16.45 12.31 -26.33
C THR A 374 -17.72 11.55 -25.89
N GLU A 375 -18.22 11.60 -24.65
CA GLU A 375 -17.96 12.47 -23.49
C GLU A 375 -18.68 11.93 -22.21
N ARG A 376 -18.22 12.40 -21.03
CA ARG A 376 -18.92 12.59 -19.72
C ARG A 376 -19.06 11.45 -18.68
N GLY A 377 -18.49 11.74 -17.49
CA GLY A 377 -18.67 11.10 -16.17
C GLY A 377 -20.04 11.43 -15.50
N PRO A 378 -20.23 11.55 -14.16
CA PRO A 378 -19.26 11.90 -13.07
C PRO A 378 -19.31 10.99 -11.79
N VAL A 379 -18.20 10.87 -11.02
CA VAL A 379 -17.87 11.43 -9.66
C VAL A 379 -18.55 10.79 -8.42
N LEU A 380 -17.73 10.33 -7.45
CA LEU A 380 -17.86 10.72 -6.03
C LEU A 380 -16.53 10.51 -5.24
N GLU A 381 -16.18 11.53 -4.44
CA GLU A 381 -15.00 11.68 -3.56
C GLU A 381 -15.12 10.96 -2.21
N LEU A 382 -13.98 10.74 -1.53
CA LEU A 382 -13.67 11.38 -0.22
C LEU A 382 -12.22 11.09 0.25
N HIS A 383 -11.49 12.17 0.54
CA HIS A 383 -10.29 12.32 1.39
C HIS A 383 -10.66 12.12 2.88
N THR A 384 -9.82 11.97 3.91
CA THR A 384 -8.37 12.02 4.25
C THR A 384 -8.28 11.48 5.70
N ILE A 385 -7.10 11.00 6.14
CA ILE A 385 -6.20 11.66 7.12
C ILE A 385 -4.78 11.35 6.66
#